data_AF-A0A924R2V7-F1
#
_entry.id   AF-A0A924R2V7-F1
#
_cell.length_a   1.000
_cell.length_b   1.000
_cell.length_c   1.000
_cell.angle_alpha   90.00
_cell.angle_beta   90.00
_cell.angle_gamma   90.00
#
_symmetry.space_group_name_H-M   'P 1'
#
loop_
_entity.id
_entity.type
_entity.pdbx_description
1 polymer ?
#
loop_
_entity_poly.entity_id
_entity_poly.type
_entity_poly.pdbx_seq_one_letter_code
_entity_poly.pdbx_strand_id
1 'polypeptide(L)'
;MEILKSIIAFLVAIGILVTIHELGHYWAARLCGVKIIRFSIGFGRTLWMRKFGADQTEWVVAALPLGGFVKMADERDEVLNDADRGRAFNNKPIWQRMIIIAAGPAANFVLAAVLYWVVFVVGAPGALPWWVLAQRLGRNEGVGEIWSDIACPWCYVGKRRFEAALQDFEHRDQVTVTWRSFELDPTA
;
A
#
# COMPACT_ATOMS: atom_id res chain seq x y z
N MET A 1 1.75 -10.74 26.02
CA MET A 1 2.31 -10.97 24.67
C MET A 1 1.54 -10.22 23.58
N GLU A 2 0.21 -10.16 23.62
CA GLU A 2 -0.60 -9.45 22.61
C GLU A 2 -0.32 -7.95 22.49
N ILE A 3 -0.13 -7.24 23.61
CA ILE A 3 0.22 -5.81 23.58
C ILE A 3 1.54 -5.57 22.83
N LEU A 4 2.56 -6.39 23.09
CA LEU A 4 3.86 -6.27 22.42
C LEU A 4 3.73 -6.52 20.91
N LYS A 5 2.94 -7.52 20.50
CA LYS A 5 2.66 -7.78 19.07
C LYS A 5 1.96 -6.59 18.42
N SER A 6 0.92 -6.04 19.05
CA SER A 6 0.20 -4.88 18.53
C SER A 6 1.09 -3.64 18.39
N ILE A 7 1.96 -3.39 19.38
CA ILE A 7 2.94 -2.29 19.31
C ILE A 7 3.90 -2.50 18.14
N ILE A 8 4.48 -3.70 18.00
CA ILE A 8 5.41 -3.99 16.90
C ILE A 8 4.70 -3.86 15.55
N ALA A 9 3.50 -4.44 15.42
CA ALA A 9 2.70 -4.36 14.20
C ALA A 9 2.35 -2.90 13.83
N PHE A 10 1.99 -2.09 14.82
CA PHE A 10 1.73 -0.66 14.63
C PHE A 10 2.97 0.11 14.16
N LEU A 11 4.13 -0.12 14.78
CA LEU A 11 5.39 0.53 14.39
C LEU A 11 5.79 0.13 12.97
N VAL A 12 5.62 -1.13 12.60
CA VAL A 12 5.88 -1.61 11.23
C VAL A 12 4.90 -0.97 10.25
N ALA A 13 3.61 -0.94 10.57
CA ALA A 13 2.59 -0.36 9.70
C ALA A 13 2.81 1.13 9.44
N ILE A 14 3.07 1.92 10.50
CA ILE A 14 3.43 3.34 10.36
C ILE A 14 4.73 3.51 9.59
N GLY A 15 5.76 2.70 9.89
CA GLY A 15 7.04 2.78 9.20
C GLY A 15 6.90 2.59 7.69
N ILE A 16 6.10 1.61 7.26
CA ILE A 16 5.80 1.37 5.83
C ILE A 16 5.02 2.54 5.24
N LEU A 17 3.93 2.96 5.88
CA LEU A 17 3.06 4.03 5.39
C LEU A 17 3.83 5.33 5.18
N VAL A 18 4.62 5.74 6.18
CA VAL A 18 5.44 6.95 6.10
C VAL A 18 6.52 6.80 5.03
N THR A 19 7.21 5.67 4.97
CA THR A 19 8.29 5.47 3.98
C THR A 19 7.76 5.63 2.55
N ILE A 20 6.59 5.05 2.26
CA ILE A 20 5.94 5.17 0.95
C ILE A 20 5.47 6.61 0.69
N HIS A 21 4.94 7.30 1.70
CA HIS A 21 4.58 8.71 1.61
C HIS A 21 5.77 9.59 1.21
N GLU A 22 6.89 9.48 1.94
CA GLU A 22 8.11 10.23 1.64
C GLU A 22 8.68 9.85 0.28
N LEU A 23 8.58 8.57 -0.10
CA LEU A 23 9.02 8.09 -1.41
C LEU A 23 8.21 8.74 -2.55
N GLY A 24 6.91 9.01 -2.33
CA GLY A 24 6.07 9.76 -3.26
C GLY A 24 6.60 11.18 -3.52
N HIS A 25 6.91 11.93 -2.46
CA HIS A 25 7.55 13.25 -2.57
C HIS A 25 8.90 13.17 -3.28
N TYR A 26 9.74 12.19 -2.92
CA TYR A 26 11.06 11.99 -3.50
C TYR A 26 10.99 11.77 -5.02
N TRP A 27 10.13 10.85 -5.47
CA TRP A 27 10.00 10.54 -6.89
C TRP A 27 9.45 11.72 -7.68
N ALA A 28 8.42 12.40 -7.19
CA ALA A 28 7.86 13.56 -7.84
C ALA A 28 8.88 14.71 -7.94
N ALA A 29 9.66 14.96 -6.88
CA ALA A 29 10.72 15.98 -6.88
C ALA A 29 11.80 15.66 -7.92
N ARG A 30 12.23 14.40 -8.00
CA ARG A 30 13.18 13.92 -9.02
C ARG A 30 12.66 14.12 -10.45
N LEU A 31 11.40 13.77 -10.71
CA LEU A 31 10.77 13.95 -12.02
C LEU A 31 10.63 15.43 -12.41
N CYS A 32 10.42 16.31 -11.44
CA CYS A 32 10.39 17.77 -11.63
C CYS A 32 11.80 18.40 -11.70
N GLY A 33 12.86 17.58 -11.67
CA GLY A 33 14.25 18.04 -11.72
C GLY A 33 14.68 18.87 -10.51
N VAL A 34 14.07 18.63 -9.35
CA VAL A 34 14.46 19.22 -8.07
C VAL A 34 15.58 18.38 -7.47
N LYS A 35 16.64 19.03 -6.98
CA LYS A 35 17.73 18.34 -6.29
C LYS A 35 17.29 17.97 -4.88
N ILE A 36 17.62 16.76 -4.45
CA ILE A 36 17.26 16.22 -3.13
C ILE A 36 18.53 16.01 -2.34
N ILE A 37 18.65 16.72 -1.22
CA ILE A 37 19.84 16.71 -0.36
C ILE A 37 19.81 15.48 0.55
N ARG A 38 18.66 15.24 1.21
CA ARG A 38 18.52 14.16 2.19
C ARG A 38 17.14 13.51 2.10
N PHE A 39 17.12 12.20 2.17
CA PHE A 39 15.93 11.38 2.35
C PHE A 39 16.08 10.62 3.67
N SER A 40 15.19 10.87 4.63
CA SER A 40 15.24 10.26 5.95
C SER A 40 14.02 9.40 6.21
N ILE A 41 14.25 8.15 6.58
CA ILE A 41 13.25 7.25 7.16
C ILE A 41 13.42 7.32 8.67
N GLY A 42 12.39 7.79 9.37
CA GLY A 42 12.44 8.03 10.81
C GLY A 42 12.97 9.40 11.20
N PHE A 43 12.93 9.64 12.51
CA PHE A 43 13.45 10.84 13.17
C PHE A 43 14.53 10.51 14.23
N GLY A 44 15.22 11.56 14.67
CA GLY A 44 16.17 11.50 15.78
C GLY A 44 17.56 11.04 15.36
N ARG A 45 18.20 10.22 16.21
CA ARG A 45 19.57 9.77 16.00
C ARG A 45 19.69 8.95 14.72
N THR A 46 20.56 9.39 13.82
CA THR A 46 20.95 8.63 12.63
C THR A 46 21.61 7.33 13.04
N LEU A 47 20.98 6.21 12.67
CA LEU A 47 21.56 4.87 12.86
C LEU A 47 22.45 4.51 11.69
N TRP A 48 22.04 4.89 10.50
CA TRP A 48 22.75 4.60 9.27
C TRP A 48 22.55 5.71 8.24
N MET A 49 23.60 6.01 7.48
CA MET A 49 23.58 7.01 6.41
C MET A 49 24.45 6.54 5.24
N ARG A 50 23.94 6.73 4.02
CA ARG A 50 24.69 6.49 2.79
C ARG A 50 24.33 7.50 1.71
N LYS A 51 25.32 8.01 0.99
CA LYS A 51 25.10 8.84 -0.21
C LYS A 51 24.98 7.97 -1.44
N PHE A 52 23.95 8.19 -2.27
CA PHE A 52 23.72 7.39 -3.48
C PHE A 52 23.04 8.17 -4.60
N GLY A 53 23.37 7.80 -5.85
CA GLY A 53 22.80 8.35 -7.08
C GLY A 53 23.54 9.57 -7.63
N ALA A 54 23.10 10.05 -8.80
CA ALA A 54 23.73 11.17 -9.51
C ALA A 54 23.79 12.46 -8.65
N ASP A 55 22.74 12.74 -7.88
CA ASP A 55 22.70 13.92 -7.00
C ASP A 55 23.38 13.71 -5.63
N GLN A 56 23.99 12.54 -5.38
CA GLN A 56 24.61 12.19 -4.11
C GLN A 56 23.68 12.37 -2.89
N THR A 57 22.39 12.03 -3.05
CA THR A 57 21.39 12.19 -1.99
C THR A 57 21.77 11.36 -0.76
N GLU A 58 21.68 11.97 0.42
CA GLU A 58 21.88 11.31 1.71
C GLU A 58 20.67 10.49 2.09
N TRP A 59 20.78 9.16 2.01
CA TRP A 59 19.77 8.23 2.52
C TRP A 59 20.08 7.94 3.97
N VAL A 60 19.13 8.27 4.85
CA VAL A 60 19.27 8.16 6.31
C VAL A 60 18.19 7.25 6.85
N VAL A 61 18.61 6.33 7.73
CA VAL A 61 17.69 5.57 8.59
C VAL A 61 17.95 6.02 10.02
N ALA A 62 16.92 6.57 10.65
CA ALA A 62 16.96 7.08 12.02
C ALA A 62 16.29 6.13 13.00
N ALA A 63 16.58 6.30 14.29
CA ALA A 63 16.16 5.38 15.33
C ALA A 63 14.64 5.33 15.57
N LEU A 64 13.93 6.45 15.37
CA LEU A 64 12.51 6.54 15.67
C LEU A 64 11.67 6.40 14.40
N PRO A 65 10.84 5.36 14.22
CA PRO A 65 10.08 5.13 12.99
C PRO A 65 8.81 6.00 12.86
N LEU A 66 8.61 6.99 13.74
CA LEU A 66 7.38 7.80 13.82
C LEU A 66 7.33 8.96 12.80
N GLY A 67 7.90 8.75 11.61
CA GLY A 67 7.85 9.71 10.51
C GLY A 67 9.09 9.66 9.63
N GLY A 68 9.33 10.72 8.87
CA GLY A 68 10.38 10.80 7.87
C GLY A 68 10.32 12.18 7.20
N PHE A 69 11.29 12.47 6.35
CA PHE A 69 11.26 13.69 5.56
C PHE A 69 12.14 13.61 4.33
N VAL A 70 11.76 14.36 3.29
CA VAL A 70 12.58 14.63 2.11
C VAL A 70 13.06 16.08 2.15
N LYS A 71 14.36 16.29 2.44
CA LYS A 71 14.98 17.60 2.33
C LYS A 71 15.31 17.89 0.86
N MET A 72 14.47 18.69 0.23
CA MET A 72 14.69 19.24 -1.10
C MET A 72 15.62 20.45 -1.03
N ALA A 73 16.36 20.68 -2.11
CA ALA A 73 17.20 21.86 -2.26
C ALA A 73 16.36 23.13 -2.16
N ASP A 74 16.78 24.07 -1.32
CA ASP A 74 16.28 25.44 -1.29
C ASP A 74 17.40 26.40 -1.70
N GLU A 75 17.08 27.49 -2.39
CA GLU A 75 18.06 28.51 -2.77
C GLU A 75 18.70 29.20 -1.56
N ARG A 76 18.02 29.18 -0.42
CA ARG A 76 18.50 29.75 0.84
C ARG A 76 19.45 28.82 1.60
N ASP A 77 19.60 27.57 1.17
CA ASP A 77 20.53 26.63 1.81
C ASP A 77 21.97 27.04 1.47
N GLU A 78 22.77 27.41 2.49
CA GLU A 78 24.19 27.78 2.33
C GLU A 78 25.06 26.66 1.73
N VAL A 79 24.60 25.41 1.84
CA VAL A 79 25.29 24.20 1.36
C VAL A 79 25.00 23.93 -0.14
N LEU A 80 24.15 24.74 -0.78
CA LEU A 80 23.79 24.54 -2.17
C LEU A 80 24.88 25.08 -3.11
N ASN A 81 25.38 24.23 -4.00
CA ASN A 81 26.31 24.66 -5.04
C ASN A 81 25.59 25.59 -6.04
N ASP A 82 26.28 26.62 -6.54
CA ASP A 82 25.69 27.62 -7.45
C ASP A 82 25.11 26.99 -8.73
N ALA A 83 25.74 25.92 -9.23
CA ALA A 83 25.26 25.16 -10.37
C ALA A 83 23.89 24.47 -10.15
N ASP A 84 23.51 24.20 -8.89
CA ASP A 84 22.26 23.52 -8.54
C ASP A 84 21.15 24.49 -8.10
N ARG A 85 21.40 25.82 -8.05
CA ARG A 85 20.36 26.81 -7.67
C ARG A 85 19.12 26.74 -8.56
N GLY A 86 19.28 26.54 -9.87
CA GLY A 86 18.15 26.35 -10.79
C GLY A 86 17.33 25.07 -10.55
N ARG A 87 17.85 24.15 -9.73
CA ARG A 87 17.21 22.89 -9.33
C ARG A 87 16.63 22.96 -7.92
N ALA A 88 16.62 24.14 -7.29
CA ALA A 88 15.97 24.34 -6.01
C ALA A 88 14.44 24.28 -6.15
N PHE A 89 13.77 23.79 -5.11
CA PHE A 89 12.32 23.60 -5.06
C PHE A 89 11.57 24.94 -5.20
N ASN A 90 12.05 25.99 -4.54
CA ASN A 90 11.47 27.33 -4.58
C ASN A 90 11.54 27.97 -5.97
N ASN A 91 12.49 27.54 -6.82
CA ASN A 91 12.66 28.03 -8.19
C ASN A 91 11.76 27.33 -9.21
N LYS A 92 11.04 26.27 -8.80
CA LYS A 92 10.10 25.58 -9.68
C LYS A 92 8.77 26.33 -9.80
N PRO A 93 8.10 26.25 -10.96
CA PRO A 93 6.75 26.79 -11.11
C PRO A 93 5.80 26.17 -10.09
N ILE A 94 4.78 26.93 -9.70
CA ILE A 94 3.85 26.57 -8.60
C ILE A 94 3.21 25.21 -8.84
N TRP A 95 2.81 24.90 -10.07
CA TRP A 95 2.16 23.62 -10.39
C TRP A 95 3.06 22.41 -10.11
N GLN A 96 4.37 22.50 -10.35
CA GLN A 96 5.32 21.43 -10.02
C GLN A 96 5.46 21.26 -8.51
N ARG A 97 5.53 22.37 -7.77
CA ARG A 97 5.55 22.34 -6.31
C ARG A 97 4.29 21.68 -5.75
N MET A 98 3.13 22.00 -6.30
CA MET A 98 1.86 21.39 -5.91
C MET A 98 1.83 19.88 -6.19
N ILE A 99 2.32 19.44 -7.36
CA ILE A 99 2.42 18.00 -7.67
C ILE A 99 3.34 17.30 -6.66
N ILE A 100 4.50 17.88 -6.37
CA ILE A 100 5.46 17.31 -5.41
C ILE A 100 4.82 17.17 -4.02
N ILE A 101 4.13 18.20 -3.52
CA ILE A 101 3.45 18.18 -2.23
C ILE A 101 2.28 17.18 -2.22
N ALA A 102 1.54 17.04 -3.32
CA ALA A 102 0.43 16.09 -3.39
C ALA A 102 0.90 14.64 -3.58
N ALA A 103 2.11 14.41 -4.08
CA ALA A 103 2.62 13.08 -4.43
C ALA A 103 2.75 12.14 -3.21
N GLY A 104 3.08 12.66 -2.03
CA GLY A 104 3.17 11.85 -0.82
C GLY A 104 1.81 11.24 -0.42
N PRO A 105 0.76 12.05 -0.22
CA PRO A 105 -0.59 11.53 -0.01
C PRO A 105 -1.08 10.61 -1.13
N ALA A 106 -0.83 10.97 -2.40
CA ALA A 106 -1.21 10.14 -3.54
C ALA A 106 -0.55 8.75 -3.49
N ALA A 107 0.73 8.67 -3.10
CA ALA A 107 1.43 7.39 -2.95
C ALA A 107 0.78 6.49 -1.90
N ASN A 108 0.24 7.06 -0.81
CA ASN A 108 -0.50 6.30 0.20
C ASN A 108 -1.84 5.77 -0.33
N PHE A 109 -2.56 6.54 -1.14
CA PHE A 109 -3.78 6.04 -1.80
C PHE A 109 -3.47 4.88 -2.74
N VAL A 110 -2.37 4.98 -3.51
CA VAL A 110 -1.89 3.88 -4.36
C VAL A 110 -1.53 2.66 -3.50
N LEU A 111 -0.79 2.85 -2.40
CA LEU A 111 -0.47 1.78 -1.46
C LEU A 111 -1.74 1.11 -0.92
N ALA A 112 -2.74 1.89 -0.50
CA ALA A 112 -4.00 1.37 0.00
C ALA A 112 -4.73 0.54 -1.06
N ALA A 113 -4.80 1.02 -2.31
CA ALA A 113 -5.40 0.29 -3.42
C ALA A 113 -4.66 -1.04 -3.68
N VAL A 114 -3.34 -1.04 -3.66
CA VAL A 114 -2.52 -2.26 -3.84
C VAL A 114 -2.70 -3.23 -2.68
N LEU A 115 -2.66 -2.77 -1.42
CA LEU A 115 -2.86 -3.63 -0.26
C LEU A 115 -4.26 -4.24 -0.25
N TYR A 116 -5.28 -3.44 -0.57
CA TYR A 116 -6.65 -3.94 -0.71
C TYR A 116 -6.73 -4.99 -1.81
N TRP A 117 -6.15 -4.70 -2.98
CA TRP A 117 -6.05 -5.66 -4.08
C TRP A 117 -5.38 -6.97 -3.62
N VAL A 118 -4.22 -6.92 -2.94
CA VAL A 118 -3.54 -8.11 -2.42
C VAL A 118 -4.40 -8.92 -1.46
N VAL A 119 -5.13 -8.27 -0.54
CA VAL A 119 -6.02 -8.98 0.40
C VAL A 119 -7.12 -9.75 -0.34
N PHE A 120 -7.68 -9.17 -1.41
CA PHE A 120 -8.67 -9.83 -2.25
C PHE A 120 -8.07 -10.95 -3.11
N VAL A 121 -6.83 -10.79 -3.62
CA VAL A 121 -6.11 -11.88 -4.30
C VAL A 121 -5.91 -13.03 -3.32
N VAL A 122 -5.28 -12.76 -2.16
CA VAL A 122 -4.81 -13.76 -1.20
C VAL A 122 -5.98 -14.45 -0.48
N GLY A 123 -7.16 -13.84 -0.46
CA GLY A 123 -8.32 -14.38 0.22
C GLY A 123 -8.10 -14.33 1.73
N ALA A 124 -8.51 -13.24 2.36
CA ALA A 124 -8.64 -13.24 3.82
C ALA A 124 -9.82 -14.14 4.19
N PRO A 125 -9.70 -15.04 5.19
CA PRO A 125 -10.88 -15.66 5.79
C PRO A 125 -11.75 -14.52 6.34
N GLY A 126 -12.78 -14.17 5.58
CA GLY A 126 -13.75 -13.19 6.03
C GLY A 126 -14.30 -13.68 7.36
N ALA A 127 -14.21 -12.87 8.40
CA ALA A 127 -15.01 -13.09 9.59
C ALA A 127 -16.46 -13.00 9.13
N LEU A 128 -17.06 -14.16 8.85
CA LEU A 128 -18.47 -14.24 8.52
C LEU A 128 -19.20 -13.56 9.68
N PRO A 129 -20.05 -12.56 9.42
CA PRO A 129 -20.90 -12.00 10.45
C PRO A 129 -21.61 -13.13 11.18
N TRP A 130 -21.78 -13.01 12.50
CA TRP A 130 -22.36 -14.07 13.33
C TRP A 130 -23.72 -14.57 12.79
N TRP A 131 -24.49 -13.70 12.13
CA TRP A 131 -25.76 -14.05 11.48
C TRP A 131 -25.59 -14.99 10.26
N VAL A 132 -24.49 -14.86 9.50
CA VAL A 132 -24.15 -15.80 8.41
C VAL A 132 -23.69 -17.15 8.96
N LEU A 133 -22.95 -17.15 10.09
CA LEU A 133 -22.52 -18.38 10.75
C LEU A 133 -23.72 -19.15 11.34
N ALA A 134 -24.66 -18.43 11.97
CA ALA A 134 -25.90 -18.98 12.52
C ALA A 134 -26.79 -19.61 11.42
N GLN A 135 -26.82 -19.01 10.22
CA GLN A 135 -27.57 -19.54 9.08
C GLN A 135 -26.91 -20.78 8.46
N ARG A 136 -25.57 -20.90 8.52
CA ARG A 136 -24.83 -22.09 8.06
C ARG A 136 -24.90 -23.26 9.03
N LEU A 137 -24.91 -23.02 10.34
CA LEU A 137 -25.04 -24.08 11.35
C LEU A 137 -26.42 -24.76 11.37
N GLY A 138 -27.42 -24.19 10.68
CA GLY A 138 -28.77 -24.76 10.53
C GLY A 138 -29.03 -25.53 9.23
N ARG A 139 -28.12 -25.54 8.24
CA ARG A 139 -28.29 -26.28 6.96
C ARG A 139 -27.36 -27.49 6.90
N ASN A 140 -27.90 -28.68 7.10
CA ASN A 140 -27.26 -29.97 6.82
C ASN A 140 -27.35 -30.31 5.32
N GLU A 141 -26.80 -29.47 4.45
CA GLU A 141 -26.75 -29.77 3.02
C GLU A 141 -25.39 -29.35 2.47
N GLY A 142 -24.70 -30.28 1.80
CA GLY A 142 -23.45 -30.04 1.05
C GLY A 142 -23.63 -29.14 -0.18
N VAL A 143 -24.54 -28.16 -0.11
CA VAL A 143 -24.89 -27.25 -1.20
C VAL A 143 -24.23 -25.89 -0.94
N GLY A 144 -23.12 -25.65 -1.64
CA GLY A 144 -22.45 -24.37 -1.65
C GLY A 144 -23.04 -23.46 -2.74
N GLU A 145 -23.81 -22.45 -2.35
CA GLU A 145 -24.22 -21.39 -3.28
C GLU A 145 -23.08 -20.37 -3.42
N ILE A 146 -22.61 -20.16 -4.64
CA ILE A 146 -21.54 -19.21 -4.97
C ILE A 146 -22.12 -18.11 -5.85
N TRP A 147 -22.11 -16.87 -5.33
CA TRP A 147 -22.53 -15.69 -6.06
C TRP A 147 -21.32 -15.07 -6.77
N SER A 148 -21.46 -14.76 -8.06
CA SER A 148 -20.39 -14.19 -8.85
C SER A 148 -20.89 -13.19 -9.87
N ASP A 149 -20.11 -12.13 -10.07
CA ASP A 149 -20.27 -11.16 -11.15
C ASP A 149 -19.16 -11.37 -12.19
N ILE A 150 -19.51 -11.24 -13.47
CA ILE A 150 -18.58 -11.30 -14.62
C ILE A 150 -17.65 -10.08 -14.60
N ALA A 151 -18.14 -8.91 -14.18
CA ALA A 151 -17.35 -7.69 -14.09
C ALA A 151 -16.33 -7.71 -12.94
N CYS A 152 -16.39 -8.72 -12.06
CA CYS A 152 -15.53 -8.83 -10.89
C CYS A 152 -14.28 -9.68 -11.20
N PRO A 153 -13.07 -9.07 -11.31
CA PRO A 153 -11.84 -9.83 -11.49
C PRO A 153 -11.57 -10.80 -10.31
N TRP A 154 -12.10 -10.46 -9.14
CA TRP A 154 -11.98 -11.26 -7.92
C TRP A 154 -12.84 -12.51 -7.93
N CYS A 155 -14.03 -12.47 -8.53
CA CYS A 155 -14.84 -13.67 -8.72
C CYS A 155 -14.10 -14.69 -9.59
N TYR A 156 -13.32 -14.23 -10.58
CA TYR A 156 -12.47 -15.11 -11.39
C TYR A 156 -11.35 -15.77 -10.57
N VAL A 157 -10.59 -14.98 -9.80
CA VAL A 157 -9.52 -15.52 -8.93
C VAL A 157 -10.09 -16.48 -7.87
N GLY A 158 -11.21 -16.10 -7.25
CA GLY A 158 -11.91 -16.93 -6.27
C GLY A 158 -12.38 -18.26 -6.86
N LYS A 159 -12.97 -18.25 -8.05
CA LYS A 159 -13.37 -19.46 -8.78
C LYS A 159 -12.20 -20.42 -8.99
N ARG A 160 -11.04 -19.91 -9.42
CA ARG A 160 -9.84 -20.77 -9.64
C ARG A 160 -9.33 -21.41 -8.36
N ARG A 161 -9.32 -20.67 -7.26
CA ARG A 161 -8.91 -21.19 -5.96
C ARG A 161 -9.89 -22.21 -5.41
N PHE A 162 -11.18 -21.93 -5.55
CA PHE A 162 -12.24 -22.86 -5.17
C PHE A 162 -12.17 -24.15 -5.97
N GLU A 163 -11.99 -24.07 -7.30
CA GLU A 163 -11.79 -25.23 -8.17
C GLU A 163 -10.58 -26.07 -7.74
N ALA A 164 -9.44 -25.43 -7.44
CA ALA A 164 -8.25 -26.13 -6.95
C ALA A 164 -8.51 -26.82 -5.60
N ALA A 165 -9.13 -26.11 -4.64
CA ALA A 165 -9.47 -26.69 -3.34
C ALA A 165 -10.47 -27.86 -3.45
N LEU A 166 -11.44 -27.77 -4.36
CA LEU A 166 -12.43 -28.81 -4.59
C LEU A 166 -11.81 -30.05 -5.27
N GLN A 167 -10.77 -29.87 -6.10
CA GLN A 167 -10.04 -30.97 -6.70
C GLN A 167 -9.28 -31.79 -5.65
N ASP A 168 -8.71 -31.12 -4.65
CA ASP A 168 -7.95 -31.74 -3.55
C ASP A 168 -8.85 -32.24 -2.40
N PHE A 169 -10.16 -32.01 -2.46
CA PHE A 169 -11.10 -32.40 -1.42
C PHE A 169 -11.57 -33.86 -1.58
N GLU A 170 -11.33 -34.67 -0.54
CA GLU A 170 -11.58 -36.13 -0.54
C GLU A 170 -13.05 -36.49 -0.83
N HIS A 171 -14.00 -35.67 -0.39
CA HIS A 171 -15.45 -35.90 -0.54
C HIS A 171 -16.09 -34.95 -1.57
N ARG A 172 -15.35 -34.57 -2.62
CA ARG A 172 -15.82 -33.60 -3.64
C ARG A 172 -17.13 -33.99 -4.32
N ASP A 173 -17.42 -35.28 -4.40
CA ASP A 173 -18.65 -35.87 -4.94
C ASP A 173 -19.89 -35.58 -4.08
N GLN A 174 -19.69 -35.24 -2.81
CA GLN A 174 -20.76 -34.84 -1.88
C GLN A 174 -21.03 -33.34 -1.90
N VAL A 175 -20.25 -32.56 -2.67
CA VAL A 175 -20.37 -31.10 -2.76
C VAL A 175 -21.15 -30.72 -4.02
N THR A 176 -22.37 -30.21 -3.84
CA THR A 176 -23.16 -29.63 -4.93
C THR A 176 -22.92 -28.13 -4.98
N VAL A 177 -22.38 -27.62 -6.09
CA VAL A 177 -22.08 -26.19 -6.25
C VAL A 177 -23.11 -25.55 -7.17
N THR A 178 -23.80 -24.52 -6.68
CA THR A 178 -24.75 -23.73 -7.49
C THR A 178 -24.20 -22.32 -7.69
N TRP A 179 -23.98 -21.93 -8.94
CA TRP A 179 -23.56 -20.57 -9.28
C TRP A 179 -24.79 -19.66 -9.40
N ARG A 180 -24.71 -18.49 -8.77
CA ARG A 180 -25.74 -17.44 -8.82
C ARG A 180 -25.13 -16.17 -9.38
N SER A 181 -25.85 -15.49 -10.27
CA SER A 181 -25.44 -14.20 -10.82
C SER A 181 -25.53 -13.11 -9.75
N PHE A 182 -24.51 -12.27 -9.67
CA PHE A 182 -24.48 -11.05 -8.85
C PHE A 182 -24.09 -9.88 -9.75
N GLU A 183 -24.66 -8.70 -9.52
CA GLU A 183 -24.27 -7.44 -10.17
C GLU A 183 -23.65 -6.52 -9.12
N LEU A 184 -22.38 -6.15 -9.33
CA LEU A 184 -21.64 -5.22 -8.49
C LEU A 184 -22.20 -3.80 -8.56
N ASP A 185 -22.63 -3.40 -9.75
CA ASP A 185 -23.33 -2.14 -9.98
C ASP A 185 -24.55 -2.40 -10.87
N PRO A 186 -25.74 -2.62 -10.28
CA PRO A 186 -26.98 -2.84 -11.03
C PRO A 186 -27.49 -1.55 -11.71
N THR A 187 -26.81 -0.42 -11.52
CA THR A 187 -27.21 0.90 -12.05
C THR A 187 -26.25 1.47 -13.10
N ALA A 188 -25.17 0.75 -13.42
CA ALA A 188 -24.18 1.13 -14.41
C ALA A 188 -24.68 1.06 -15.86
#